data_AF-A0A2E5XV37-F1
#
_entry.id   AF-A0A2E5XV37-F1
#
_cell.length_a   1.000
_cell.length_b   1.000
_cell.length_c   1.000
_cell.angle_alpha   90.00
_cell.angle_beta   90.00
_cell.angle_gamma   90.00
#
_symmetry.space_group_name_H-M   'P 1'
#
loop_
_entity.id
_entity.type
_entity.pdbx_description
1 polymer ?
#
loop_
_entity_poly.entity_id
_entity_poly.type
_entity_poly.pdbx_seq_one_letter_code
_entity_poly.pdbx_strand_id
1 'polypeptide(L)'
;MKKINSLITPFFLLGIILIFSSCEKDVAENIVSDDAIQQRSAYIEKGYTEVEVAPIIKESCFFEEWDKNILTPVSGLFEYYDSDDNLVASIDFGDGTCDEWATKTWDVDVFPEHPHGSIEFSVFDYKKKK
;
A
#
# COMPACT_ATOMS: atom_id res chain seq x y z
N MET A 1 0.35 -81.55 -6.81
CA MET A 1 -0.60 -80.58 -6.23
C MET A 1 0.06 -79.88 -5.05
N LYS A 2 0.33 -78.58 -5.15
CA LYS A 2 0.53 -77.66 -4.01
C LYS A 2 -0.01 -76.30 -4.46
N LYS A 3 -1.20 -75.96 -3.96
CA LYS A 3 -1.77 -74.61 -4.01
C LYS A 3 -1.18 -73.83 -2.85
N ILE A 4 -0.65 -72.64 -3.12
CA ILE A 4 -0.44 -71.61 -2.09
C ILE A 4 -0.99 -70.31 -2.68
N ASN A 5 -2.11 -69.87 -2.10
CA ASN A 5 -2.73 -68.56 -2.27
C ASN A 5 -2.10 -67.60 -1.25
N SER A 6 -1.81 -66.37 -1.66
CA SER A 6 -1.67 -65.15 -0.83
C SER A 6 -1.58 -64.00 -1.85
N LEU A 7 -2.58 -63.17 -2.16
CA LEU A 7 -3.36 -62.20 -1.37
C LEU A 7 -2.51 -61.37 -0.38
N ILE A 8 -2.73 -60.02 -0.42
CA ILE A 8 -2.25 -58.94 0.48
C ILE A 8 -0.90 -58.33 -0.01
N THR A 9 -0.69 -57.05 -0.38
CA THR A 9 -1.39 -55.74 -0.29
C THR A 9 -0.65 -54.71 -1.19
N PRO A 10 -1.20 -53.50 -1.48
CA PRO A 10 -0.66 -52.55 -2.43
C PRO A 10 0.44 -51.69 -1.81
N PHE A 11 1.62 -51.64 -2.44
CA PHE A 11 2.68 -50.72 -2.03
C PHE A 11 2.55 -49.41 -2.82
N PHE A 12 1.77 -48.50 -2.23
CA PHE A 12 2.09 -47.08 -2.07
C PHE A 12 3.22 -46.55 -2.99
N LEU A 13 2.86 -46.09 -4.20
CA LEU A 13 3.68 -45.17 -4.98
C LEU A 13 2.90 -43.87 -5.13
N LEU A 14 2.67 -43.20 -3.98
CA LEU A 14 2.32 -41.79 -3.97
C LEU A 14 3.61 -41.03 -4.30
N GLY A 15 3.90 -40.92 -5.59
CA GLY A 15 4.98 -40.10 -6.12
C GLY A 15 4.70 -38.66 -5.73
N ILE A 16 5.48 -38.19 -4.77
CA ILE A 16 5.47 -36.85 -4.21
C ILE A 16 5.69 -35.83 -5.34
N ILE A 17 4.61 -35.16 -5.76
CA ILE A 17 4.66 -33.97 -6.61
C ILE A 17 4.93 -32.79 -5.67
N LEU A 18 6.20 -32.59 -5.29
CA LEU A 18 6.64 -31.34 -4.67
C LEU A 18 6.93 -30.34 -5.80
N ILE A 19 5.89 -29.63 -6.23
CA ILE A 19 6.06 -28.42 -7.03
C ILE A 19 6.53 -27.36 -6.03
N PHE A 20 7.83 -27.19 -5.88
CA PHE A 20 8.37 -25.98 -5.26
C PHE A 20 8.13 -24.84 -6.24
N SER A 21 6.98 -24.17 -6.15
CA SER A 21 6.82 -22.84 -6.71
C SER A 21 7.71 -21.91 -5.88
N SER A 22 8.99 -21.81 -6.25
CA SER A 22 9.85 -20.73 -5.77
C SER A 22 9.32 -19.45 -6.42
N CYS A 23 8.41 -18.79 -5.71
CA CYS A 23 8.02 -17.43 -6.04
C CYS A 23 9.22 -16.56 -5.63
N GLU A 24 10.11 -16.26 -6.56
CA GLU A 24 11.15 -15.26 -6.38
C GLU A 24 10.41 -13.91 -6.30
N LYS A 25 10.16 -13.44 -5.08
CA LYS A 25 9.63 -12.10 -4.87
C LYS A 25 10.78 -11.14 -5.20
N ASP A 26 10.63 -10.39 -6.28
CA ASP A 26 11.49 -9.25 -6.59
C ASP A 26 11.33 -8.22 -5.47
N VAL A 27 12.17 -8.31 -4.44
CA VAL A 27 12.19 -7.34 -3.35
C VAL A 27 12.65 -6.02 -3.92
N ALA A 28 11.78 -5.00 -3.92
CA ALA A 28 12.19 -3.65 -4.25
C ALA A 28 13.30 -3.24 -3.26
N GLU A 29 14.52 -3.09 -3.78
CA GLU A 29 15.70 -2.84 -2.94
C GLU A 29 15.63 -1.47 -2.26
N ASN A 30 14.94 -0.50 -2.88
CA ASN A 30 14.87 0.90 -2.45
C ASN A 30 13.41 1.37 -2.32
N ILE A 31 12.69 0.88 -1.31
CA ILE A 31 11.37 1.40 -0.95
C ILE A 31 11.59 2.50 0.08
N VAL A 32 11.07 3.68 -0.23
CA VAL A 32 11.08 4.83 0.66
C VAL A 32 9.73 5.53 0.59
N SER A 33 9.28 6.05 1.72
CA SER A 33 8.15 7.00 1.75
C SER A 33 8.59 8.32 1.14
N ASP A 34 7.78 8.84 0.22
CA ASP A 34 7.91 10.21 -0.26
C ASP A 34 7.00 11.18 0.52
N ASP A 35 6.31 10.70 1.56
CA ASP A 35 5.38 11.46 2.39
C ASP A 35 4.28 12.16 1.56
N ALA A 36 3.84 11.47 0.50
CA ALA A 36 2.86 11.96 -0.45
C ALA A 36 3.26 13.27 -1.15
N ILE A 37 4.55 13.60 -1.24
CA ILE A 37 5.05 14.85 -1.84
C ILE A 37 4.41 15.08 -3.21
N GLN A 38 4.30 14.04 -4.05
CA GLN A 38 3.68 14.19 -5.37
C GLN A 38 2.21 14.62 -5.28
N GLN A 39 1.42 14.03 -4.37
CA GLN A 39 0.01 14.39 -4.21
C GLN A 39 -0.17 15.79 -3.63
N ARG A 40 0.68 16.16 -2.66
CA ARG A 40 0.67 17.48 -2.01
C ARG A 40 1.04 18.59 -3.00
N SER A 41 2.12 18.40 -3.76
CA SER A 41 2.58 19.36 -4.77
C SER A 41 1.54 19.59 -5.88
N ALA A 42 0.76 18.57 -6.26
CA ALA A 42 -0.27 18.71 -7.28
C ALA A 42 -1.38 19.71 -6.92
N TYR A 43 -1.70 19.90 -5.64
CA TYR A 43 -2.65 20.92 -5.18
C TYR A 43 -2.01 22.32 -5.16
N ILE A 44 -0.78 22.42 -4.67
CA ILE A 44 -0.03 23.68 -4.64
C ILE A 44 0.18 24.22 -6.05
N GLU A 45 0.55 23.37 -7.01
CA GLU A 45 0.72 23.73 -8.43
C GLU A 45 -0.57 24.22 -9.10
N LYS A 46 -1.74 23.77 -8.61
CA LYS A 46 -3.06 24.25 -9.04
C LYS A 46 -3.46 25.58 -8.37
N GLY A 47 -2.67 26.08 -7.43
CA GLY A 47 -2.89 27.35 -6.75
C GLY A 47 -3.69 27.27 -5.45
N TYR A 48 -3.93 26.07 -4.91
CA TYR A 48 -4.57 25.92 -3.61
C TYR A 48 -3.59 26.19 -2.46
N THR A 49 -4.11 26.74 -1.37
CA THR A 49 -3.34 26.98 -0.15
C THR A 49 -3.30 25.70 0.67
N GLU A 50 -2.09 25.18 0.93
CA GLU A 50 -1.89 24.05 1.85
C GLU A 50 -1.85 24.53 3.30
N VAL A 51 -2.60 23.85 4.16
CA VAL A 51 -2.60 24.04 5.62
C VAL A 51 -2.21 22.71 6.28
N GLU A 52 -1.15 22.73 7.08
CA GLU A 52 -0.79 21.63 7.98
C GLU A 52 -1.69 21.70 9.22
N VAL A 53 -2.71 20.85 9.27
CA VAL A 53 -3.63 20.76 10.42
C VAL A 53 -3.01 19.90 11.52
N ALA A 54 -2.37 18.81 11.13
CA ALA A 54 -1.57 17.97 12.00
C ALA A 54 -0.27 17.56 11.31
N PRO A 55 0.90 17.65 11.99
CA PRO A 55 2.18 17.28 11.40
C PRO A 55 2.21 15.80 11.09
N ILE A 56 3.03 15.42 10.10
CA ILE A 56 3.29 14.01 9.79
C ILE A 56 4.04 13.36 10.95
N ILE A 57 3.47 12.31 11.52
CA ILE A 57 4.13 11.44 12.49
C ILE A 57 4.57 10.16 11.76
N LYS A 58 5.81 9.76 11.99
CA LYS A 58 6.39 8.57 11.35
C LYS A 58 6.81 7.52 12.36
N GLU A 59 6.66 6.26 11.97
CA GLU A 59 7.13 5.11 12.73
C GLU A 59 7.95 4.16 11.85
N SER A 60 8.81 3.37 12.48
CA SER A 60 9.55 2.31 11.81
C SER A 60 8.65 1.07 11.72
N CYS A 61 7.95 0.92 10.59
CA CYS A 61 6.97 -0.13 10.35
C CYS A 61 7.58 -1.32 9.61
N PHE A 62 7.34 -2.54 10.10
CA PHE A 62 7.76 -3.76 9.42
C PHE A 62 6.69 -4.21 8.41
N PHE A 63 7.10 -4.39 7.15
CA PHE A 63 6.23 -4.87 6.07
C PHE A 63 6.66 -6.26 5.61
N GLU A 64 5.78 -7.25 5.79
CA GLU A 64 6.04 -8.65 5.39
C GLU A 64 6.24 -8.83 3.89
N GLU A 65 5.65 -7.95 3.06
CA GLU A 65 5.79 -8.04 1.61
C GLU A 65 7.25 -7.93 1.17
N TRP A 66 8.01 -7.05 1.83
CA TRP A 66 9.41 -6.75 1.50
C TRP A 66 10.41 -7.20 2.56
N ASP A 67 9.93 -7.78 3.66
CA ASP A 67 10.73 -8.24 4.80
C ASP A 67 11.66 -7.14 5.34
N LYS A 68 11.12 -5.93 5.51
CA LYS A 68 11.88 -4.72 5.84
C LYS A 68 11.13 -3.81 6.79
N ASN A 69 11.90 -3.10 7.61
CA ASN A 69 11.42 -1.93 8.33
C ASN A 69 11.56 -0.68 7.45
N ILE A 70 10.48 0.07 7.30
CA ILE A 70 10.40 1.30 6.52
C ILE A 70 9.92 2.42 7.45
N LEU A 71 10.54 3.59 7.36
CA LEU A 71 10.08 4.77 8.09
C LEU A 71 8.85 5.32 7.35
N THR A 72 7.68 5.16 7.96
CA THR A 72 6.38 5.34 7.30
C THR A 72 5.55 6.39 8.03
N PRO A 73 4.94 7.35 7.32
CA PRO A 73 3.86 8.18 7.85
C PRO A 73 2.72 7.31 8.37
N VAL A 74 2.37 7.45 9.64
CA VAL A 74 1.24 6.71 10.25
C VAL A 74 0.09 7.63 10.65
N SER A 75 0.34 8.93 10.73
CA SER A 75 -0.70 9.96 10.93
C SER A 75 -0.22 11.33 10.48
N GLY A 76 -1.16 12.25 10.32
CA GLY A 76 -0.94 13.61 9.82
C GLY A 76 -2.12 14.05 8.95
N LEU A 77 -2.37 15.35 8.89
CA LEU A 77 -3.49 15.89 8.12
C LEU A 77 -3.09 17.19 7.46
N PHE A 78 -3.23 17.22 6.14
CA PHE A 78 -3.11 18.42 5.32
C PHE A 78 -4.45 18.72 4.67
N GLU A 79 -4.80 20.00 4.66
CA GLU A 79 -6.00 20.51 4.00
C GLU A 79 -5.60 21.51 2.92
N TYR A 80 -6.43 21.59 1.88
CA TYR A 80 -6.22 22.44 0.72
C TYR A 80 -7.43 23.33 0.52
N TYR A 81 -7.18 24.64 0.44
CA TYR A 81 -8.21 25.66 0.35
C TYR A 81 -8.09 26.44 -0.96
N ASP A 82 -9.24 26.85 -1.53
CA ASP A 82 -9.28 27.79 -2.65
C ASP A 82 -9.05 29.24 -2.19
N SER A 83 -9.14 30.20 -3.13
CA SER A 83 -8.94 31.63 -2.83
C SER A 83 -10.07 32.25 -2.00
N ASP A 84 -11.20 31.58 -1.88
CA ASP A 84 -12.39 32.01 -1.14
C ASP A 84 -12.48 31.30 0.23
N ASP A 85 -11.39 30.66 0.68
CA ASP A 85 -11.28 29.87 1.91
C ASP A 85 -12.24 28.66 2.00
N ASN A 86 -12.69 28.11 0.87
CA ASN A 86 -13.44 26.85 0.87
C ASN A 86 -12.47 25.66 0.91
N LEU A 87 -12.81 24.65 1.71
CA LEU A 87 -12.07 23.38 1.74
C LEU A 87 -12.30 22.63 0.44
N VAL A 88 -11.23 22.34 -0.28
CA VAL A 88 -11.24 21.68 -1.59
C VAL A 88 -10.85 20.21 -1.49
N ALA A 89 -9.86 19.92 -0.64
CA ALA A 89 -9.36 18.57 -0.45
C ALA A 89 -8.61 18.41 0.88
N SER A 90 -8.41 17.17 1.28
CA SER A 90 -7.52 16.79 2.37
C SER A 90 -6.68 15.57 2.00
N ILE A 91 -5.53 15.44 2.65
CA ILE A 91 -4.69 14.24 2.66
C ILE A 91 -4.47 13.84 4.11
N ASP A 92 -5.01 12.68 4.46
CA ASP A 92 -4.93 12.04 5.77
C ASP A 92 -3.94 10.86 5.70
N PHE A 93 -2.95 10.85 6.59
CA PHE A 93 -1.90 9.84 6.65
C PHE A 93 -2.20 8.67 7.59
N GLY A 94 -3.42 8.59 8.13
CA GLY A 94 -3.87 7.47 8.94
C GLY A 94 -4.02 7.79 10.43
N ASP A 95 -4.33 6.76 11.20
CA ASP A 95 -4.72 6.84 12.61
C ASP A 95 -3.63 6.39 13.59
N GLY A 96 -2.42 6.12 13.09
CA GLY A 96 -1.30 5.56 13.83
C GLY A 96 -1.01 4.09 13.49
N THR A 97 -1.82 3.42 12.66
CA THR A 97 -1.51 2.08 12.19
C THR A 97 -0.33 2.05 11.22
N CYS A 98 0.48 1.00 11.32
CA CYS A 98 1.52 0.71 10.33
C CYS A 98 0.89 0.10 9.08
N ASP A 99 0.63 0.95 8.08
CA ASP A 99 0.31 0.56 6.72
C ASP A 99 0.93 1.55 5.73
N GLU A 100 0.73 1.33 4.44
CA GLU A 100 1.32 2.16 3.38
C GLU A 100 0.35 3.20 2.82
N TRP A 101 -0.84 3.34 3.39
CA TRP A 101 -1.96 4.02 2.74
C TRP A 101 -2.19 5.40 3.35
N ALA A 102 -2.33 6.39 2.48
CA ALA A 102 -2.93 7.66 2.81
C ALA A 102 -4.27 7.81 2.10
N THR A 103 -5.21 8.49 2.74
CA THR A 103 -6.51 8.80 2.17
C THR A 103 -6.53 10.24 1.69
N LYS A 104 -6.87 10.41 0.43
CA LYS A 104 -7.15 11.72 -0.15
C LYS A 104 -8.65 11.88 -0.30
N THR A 105 -9.21 12.97 0.21
CA THR A 105 -10.64 13.30 0.12
C THR A 105 -10.81 14.65 -0.58
N TRP A 106 -11.89 14.83 -1.33
CA TRP A 106 -12.20 16.10 -2.00
C TRP A 106 -13.70 16.32 -2.14
N ASP A 107 -14.07 17.58 -2.34
CA ASP A 107 -15.45 17.94 -2.66
C ASP A 107 -15.77 17.58 -4.13
N VAL A 108 -16.81 16.76 -4.32
CA VAL A 108 -17.27 16.31 -5.64
C VAL A 108 -17.97 17.41 -6.43
N ASP A 109 -18.48 18.45 -5.77
CA ASP A 109 -19.05 19.61 -6.45
C ASP A 109 -17.94 20.48 -7.06
N VAL A 110 -16.75 20.45 -6.45
CA VAL A 110 -15.54 21.12 -6.96
C VAL A 110 -14.86 20.28 -8.05
N PHE A 111 -14.85 18.95 -7.92
CA PHE A 111 -14.27 18.02 -8.90
C PHE A 111 -15.29 16.99 -9.41
N PRO A 112 -16.26 17.40 -10.24
CA PRO A 112 -17.34 16.53 -10.70
C PRO A 112 -16.86 15.37 -11.58
N GLU A 113 -15.67 15.47 -12.18
CA GLU A 113 -15.02 14.38 -12.92
C GLU A 113 -14.52 13.24 -12.01
N HIS A 114 -14.48 13.47 -10.69
CA HIS A 114 -14.03 12.53 -9.68
C HIS A 114 -15.15 12.27 -8.64
N PRO A 115 -16.23 11.58 -9.02
CA PRO A 115 -17.46 11.48 -8.21
C PRO A 115 -17.33 10.61 -6.95
N HIS A 116 -16.18 9.95 -6.75
CA HIS A 116 -15.96 9.10 -5.59
C HIS A 116 -15.71 9.91 -4.31
N GLY A 117 -15.23 11.15 -4.43
CA GLY A 117 -14.93 12.03 -3.29
C GLY A 117 -13.76 11.58 -2.42
N SER A 118 -13.23 10.37 -2.61
CA SER A 118 -11.99 9.92 -1.98
C SER A 118 -11.24 8.86 -2.79
N ILE A 119 -9.95 8.71 -2.50
CA ILE A 119 -9.10 7.63 -2.98
C ILE A 119 -8.02 7.32 -1.94
N GLU A 120 -7.70 6.04 -1.78
CA GLU A 120 -6.50 5.59 -1.08
C GLU A 120 -5.33 5.48 -2.05
N PHE A 121 -4.16 5.93 -1.62
CA PHE A 121 -2.93 5.83 -2.41
C PHE A 121 -1.75 5.47 -1.52
N SER A 122 -0.78 4.76 -2.09
CA SER A 122 0.42 4.38 -1.36
C SER A 122 1.34 5.58 -1.17
N VAL A 123 1.90 5.72 0.03
CA VAL A 123 2.92 6.73 0.35
C VAL A 123 4.33 6.29 -0.05
N PHE A 124 4.49 5.11 -0.65
CA PHE A 124 5.77 4.59 -1.11
C PHE A 124 6.00 4.79 -2.60
N ASP A 125 7.23 5.17 -2.96
CA ASP A 125 7.71 5.12 -4.34
C ASP A 125 8.35 3.75 -4.62
N TYR A 126 7.76 2.99 -5.55
CA TYR A 126 8.30 1.71 -5.99
C TYR A 126 9.13 1.91 -7.26
N LYS A 127 10.45 2.01 -7.12
CA LYS A 127 11.35 1.82 -8.28
C LYS A 127 11.35 0.35 -8.67
N LYS A 128 10.45 -0.06 -9.58
CA LYS A 128 10.58 -1.34 -10.27
C LYS A 128 11.91 -1.35 -11.04
N LYS A 129 12.76 -2.36 -10.79
CA LYS A 129 13.92 -2.60 -11.66
C LYS A 129 13.39 -2.76 -13.10
N LYS A 130 13.92 -1.96 -14.02
CA LYS A 130 13.66 -2.07 -15.46
C LYS A 130 14.31 -3.31 -16.03
#